data_AF-A0A2R7NG18-F1
#
_entry.id   AF-A0A2R7NG18-F1
#
_cell.length_a   1.000
_cell.length_b   1.000
_cell.length_c   1.000
_cell.angle_alpha   90.00
_cell.angle_beta   90.00
_cell.angle_gamma   90.00
#
_symmetry.space_group_name_H-M   'P 1'
#
loop_
_entity.id
_entity.type
_entity.pdbx_description
1 polymer ?
#
loop_
_entity_poly.entity_id
_entity_poly.type
_entity_poly.pdbx_seq_one_letter_code
_entity_poly.pdbx_strand_id
1 'polypeptide(L)'
;MSQFIESIKVEDQEIFLLDLHQKRVNQTFSHFGKEDSIDLAKIYKNLQHDEDGLFKLRIAYDLDKRIRTQMIPYAIPEIQDFKLVENNSFDYSFKFEDRKELDKMKMKAKAEEIIIVKNNHITDTSFSNILFLKGKDWFT
;
A
#
# COMPACT_ATOMS: atom_id res chain seq x y z
N MET A 1 -1.17 -10.81 16.51
CA MET A 1 -0.15 -9.79 16.17
C MET A 1 -0.64 -9.09 14.93
N SER A 2 -0.87 -7.77 15.00
CA SER A 2 -1.23 -6.99 13.82
C SER A 2 0.02 -6.76 12.99
N GLN A 3 -0.04 -7.13 11.70
CA GLN A 3 1.05 -6.91 10.75
C GLN A 3 0.62 -5.85 9.74
N PHE A 4 1.54 -4.95 9.43
CA PHE A 4 1.39 -3.86 8.49
C PHE A 4 2.38 -4.03 7.34
N ILE A 5 2.15 -3.31 6.25
CA ILE A 5 2.95 -3.45 5.04
C ILE A 5 3.21 -2.09 4.38
N GLU A 6 4.45 -1.87 3.99
CA GLU A 6 4.85 -0.87 3.00
C GLU A 6 5.21 -1.53 1.67
N SER A 7 4.90 -0.86 0.58
CA SER A 7 5.22 -1.26 -0.79
C SER A 7 5.72 -0.01 -1.49
N ILE A 8 7.02 0.06 -1.70
CA ILE A 8 7.74 1.27 -2.10
C ILE A 8 8.38 1.01 -3.45
N LYS A 9 8.22 1.95 -4.39
CA LYS A 9 8.91 1.90 -5.69
C LYS A 9 10.41 2.12 -5.44
N VAL A 10 11.23 1.25 -6.02
CA VAL A 10 12.66 1.44 -6.17
C VAL A 10 12.95 1.38 -7.67
N GLU A 11 13.65 2.38 -8.19
CA GLU A 11 14.01 2.43 -9.61
C GLU A 11 15.43 2.95 -9.73
N ASP A 12 16.29 2.21 -10.44
CA ASP A 12 17.70 2.55 -10.64
C ASP A 12 18.41 2.91 -9.33
N GLN A 13 18.23 2.04 -8.33
CA GLN A 13 18.80 2.16 -6.98
C GLN A 13 18.28 3.34 -6.15
N GLU A 14 17.27 4.08 -6.64
CA GLU A 14 16.61 5.16 -5.92
C GLU A 14 15.28 4.72 -5.30
N ILE A 15 15.07 5.05 -4.02
CA ILE A 15 13.82 4.77 -3.30
C ILE A 15 12.87 5.97 -3.36
N PHE A 16 11.65 5.75 -3.84
CA PHE A 16 10.71 6.83 -4.13
C PHE A 16 9.75 7.11 -2.98
N LEU A 17 9.41 8.39 -2.79
CA LEU A 17 8.41 8.89 -1.83
C LEU A 17 8.65 8.41 -0.37
N LEU A 18 9.91 8.17 -0.01
CA LEU A 18 10.30 7.58 1.26
C LEU A 18 9.72 8.34 2.47
N ASP A 19 9.70 9.67 2.43
CA ASP A 19 9.15 10.51 3.49
C ASP A 19 7.65 10.28 3.72
N LEU A 20 6.87 10.06 2.65
CA LEU A 20 5.44 9.77 2.75
C LEU A 20 5.20 8.38 3.34
N HIS A 21 6.01 7.40 2.94
CA HIS A 21 5.99 6.06 3.53
C HIS A 21 6.36 6.10 5.01
N GLN A 22 7.42 6.82 5.38
CA GLN A 22 7.85 6.98 6.77
C GLN A 22 6.78 7.69 7.61
N LYS A 23 6.13 8.71 7.06
CA LYS A 23 5.02 9.41 7.73
C LYS A 23 3.87 8.45 8.04
N ARG A 24 3.46 7.59 7.10
CA ARG A 24 2.41 6.58 7.34
C ARG A 24 2.82 5.57 8.42
N VAL A 25 4.06 5.09 8.38
CA VAL A 25 4.61 4.20 9.43
C VAL A 25 4.55 4.88 10.80
N ASN A 26 5.00 6.13 10.91
CA ASN A 26 4.97 6.89 12.16
C ASN A 26 3.54 7.06 12.69
N GLN A 27 2.58 7.38 11.80
CA GLN A 27 1.18 7.51 12.16
C GLN A 27 0.59 6.19 12.68
N THR A 28 0.94 5.06 12.05
CA THR A 28 0.55 3.72 12.54
C THR A 28 1.10 3.49 13.95
N PHE A 29 2.41 3.66 14.17
CA PHE A 29 3.00 3.46 15.49
C PHE A 29 2.40 4.38 16.57
N SER A 30 2.25 5.67 16.25
CA SER A 30 1.67 6.68 17.14
C SER A 30 0.21 6.36 17.50
N HIS A 31 -0.59 5.90 16.54
CA HIS A 31 -1.98 5.49 16.79
C HIS A 31 -2.08 4.38 17.85
N PHE A 32 -1.12 3.47 17.89
CA PHE A 32 -1.05 2.38 18.88
C PHE A 32 -0.22 2.75 20.13
N GLY A 33 0.04 4.04 20.36
CA GLY A 33 0.72 4.53 21.57
C GLY A 33 2.21 4.20 21.64
N LYS A 34 2.86 3.96 20.50
CA LYS A 34 4.32 3.77 20.43
C LYS A 34 5.00 5.12 20.16
N GLU A 35 6.00 5.46 20.96
CA GLU A 35 6.77 6.69 20.82
C GLU A 35 7.79 6.64 19.67
N ASP A 36 8.33 5.45 19.39
CA ASP A 36 9.29 5.21 18.32
C ASP A 36 8.74 4.25 17.25
N SER A 37 9.16 4.45 16.01
CA SER A 37 8.83 3.61 14.85
C SER A 37 10.07 2.91 14.26
N ILE A 38 9.90 2.29 13.09
CA ILE A 38 11.00 1.78 12.26
C ILE A 38 11.51 2.86 11.30
N ASP A 39 12.78 2.80 10.93
CA ASP A 39 13.42 3.73 9.99
C ASP A 39 13.55 3.07 8.61
N LEU A 40 12.70 3.49 7.67
CA LEU A 40 12.66 2.95 6.32
C LEU A 40 13.94 3.26 5.51
N ALA A 41 14.56 4.42 5.74
CA ALA A 41 15.80 4.81 5.07
C ALA A 41 16.95 3.88 5.49
N LYS A 42 17.07 3.63 6.80
CA LYS A 42 18.06 2.70 7.36
C LYS A 42 17.82 1.28 6.87
N ILE A 43 16.55 0.83 6.83
CA ILE A 43 16.19 -0.49 6.29
C ILE A 43 16.65 -0.60 4.85
N TYR A 44 16.31 0.37 3.99
CA TYR A 44 16.70 0.36 2.58
C TYR A 44 18.23 0.34 2.41
N LYS A 45 18.95 1.21 3.11
CA LYS A 45 20.43 1.26 3.07
C LYS A 45 21.08 -0.08 3.44
N ASN A 46 20.51 -0.79 4.42
CA ASN A 46 21.03 -2.09 4.86
C ASN A 46 20.78 -3.22 3.85
N LEU A 47 19.85 -3.06 2.91
CA LEU A 47 19.64 -4.04 1.85
C LEU A 47 20.76 -4.03 0.81
N GLN A 48 21.54 -2.94 0.73
CA GLN A 48 22.65 -2.79 -0.21
C GLN A 48 22.26 -3.15 -1.65
N HIS A 49 21.06 -2.74 -2.07
CA HIS A 49 20.56 -2.99 -3.42
C HIS A 49 21.39 -2.19 -4.44
N ASP A 50 21.91 -2.88 -5.44
CA ASP A 50 22.85 -2.37 -6.45
C ASP A 50 22.42 -2.71 -7.89
N GLU A 51 21.20 -3.19 -8.09
CA GLU A 51 20.65 -3.52 -9.41
C GLU A 51 19.89 -2.33 -10.02
N ASP A 52 20.08 -2.11 -11.32
CA ASP A 52 19.29 -1.16 -12.10
C ASP A 52 17.95 -1.79 -12.54
N GLY A 53 16.96 -0.94 -12.83
CA GLY A 53 15.62 -1.34 -13.23
C GLY A 53 14.55 -1.05 -12.19
N LEU A 54 13.31 -1.48 -12.49
CA LEU A 54 12.13 -1.17 -11.69
C LEU A 54 11.82 -2.31 -10.70
N PHE A 55 11.80 -1.98 -9.42
CA PHE A 55 11.53 -2.90 -8.33
C PHE A 55 10.45 -2.37 -7.38
N LYS A 56 9.83 -3.32 -6.69
CA LYS A 56 8.98 -3.08 -5.53
C LYS A 56 9.68 -3.59 -4.28
N LEU A 57 10.01 -2.67 -3.39
CA LEU A 57 10.43 -2.99 -2.03
C LEU A 57 9.19 -3.19 -1.15
N ARG A 58 8.94 -4.45 -0.76
CA ARG A 58 7.91 -4.82 0.21
C ARG A 58 8.53 -4.90 1.60
N ILE A 59 7.97 -4.15 2.56
CA ILE A 59 8.41 -4.16 3.95
C ILE A 59 7.20 -4.51 4.82
N ALA A 60 7.16 -5.72 5.37
CA ALA A 60 6.19 -6.09 6.39
C ALA A 60 6.77 -5.83 7.78
N TYR A 61 5.95 -5.31 8.69
CA TYR A 61 6.37 -4.98 10.04
C TYR A 61 5.24 -5.12 11.07
N ASP A 62 5.62 -5.26 12.34
CA ASP A 62 4.71 -5.20 13.48
C ASP A 62 5.08 -4.07 14.46
N LEU A 63 4.27 -3.89 15.50
CA LEU A 63 4.48 -2.86 16.54
C LEU A 63 5.65 -3.17 17.48
N ASP A 64 6.22 -4.38 17.40
CA ASP A 64 7.43 -4.78 18.11
C ASP A 64 8.68 -4.60 17.21
N LYS A 65 8.52 -3.91 16.08
CA LYS A 65 9.57 -3.57 15.11
C LYS A 65 10.23 -4.80 14.47
N ARG A 66 9.55 -5.95 14.43
CA ARG A 66 10.00 -7.09 13.63
C ARG A 66 9.72 -6.79 12.17
N ILE A 67 10.72 -6.99 11.31
CA ILE A 67 10.66 -6.56 9.91
C ILE A 67 10.97 -7.75 9.00
N ARG A 68 10.24 -7.83 7.88
CA ARG A 68 10.56 -8.70 6.75
C ARG A 68 10.55 -7.89 5.46
N THR A 69 11.65 -7.93 4.72
CA THR A 69 11.82 -7.23 3.45
C THR A 69 11.80 -8.21 2.28
N GLN A 70 11.33 -7.73 1.11
CA GLN A 70 11.46 -8.42 -0.17
C GLN A 70 11.66 -7.36 -1.27
N MET A 71 12.71 -7.52 -2.08
CA MET A 71 12.90 -6.76 -3.31
C MET A 71 12.40 -7.62 -4.48
N ILE A 72 11.49 -7.08 -5.29
CA ILE A 72 10.80 -7.85 -6.33
C ILE A 72 10.84 -7.04 -7.63
N PRO A 73 11.34 -7.59 -8.76
CA PRO A 73 11.20 -6.94 -10.06
C PRO A 73 9.73 -6.58 -10.32
N TYR A 74 9.48 -5.35 -10.72
CA TYR A 74 8.13 -4.81 -10.77
C TYR A 74 7.73 -4.44 -12.20
N ALA A 75 6.61 -5.02 -12.63
CA ALA A 75 5.91 -4.64 -13.84
C ALA A 75 4.62 -3.90 -13.43
N ILE A 76 4.38 -2.76 -14.06
CA ILE A 76 3.15 -1.99 -13.85
C ILE A 76 1.99 -2.81 -14.44
N PRO A 77 0.95 -3.14 -13.64
CA PRO A 77 -0.18 -3.90 -14.16
C PRO A 77 -0.99 -3.05 -15.14
N GLU A 78 -1.38 -3.65 -16.26
CA GLU A 78 -2.43 -3.11 -17.12
C GLU A 78 -3.79 -3.41 -16.47
N ILE A 79 -4.67 -2.41 -16.40
CA ILE A 79 -6.02 -2.54 -15.83
C ILE A 79 -7.03 -2.12 -16.89
N GLN A 80 -7.77 -3.09 -17.41
CA GLN A 80 -8.72 -2.93 -18.51
C GLN A 80 -10.14 -2.67 -18.01
N ASP A 81 -10.49 -3.20 -16.83
CA ASP A 81 -11.82 -3.02 -16.26
C ASP A 81 -11.83 -2.87 -14.73
N PHE A 82 -12.87 -2.19 -14.27
CA PHE A 82 -13.16 -1.99 -12.86
C PHE A 82 -14.58 -2.41 -12.56
N LYS A 83 -14.80 -3.02 -11.40
CA LYS A 83 -16.14 -3.30 -10.89
C LYS A 83 -16.39 -2.67 -9.54
N LEU A 84 -17.55 -2.02 -9.40
CA LEU A 84 -18.01 -1.51 -8.12
C LEU A 84 -18.35 -2.69 -7.20
N VAL A 85 -17.79 -2.69 -5.99
CA VAL A 85 -18.08 -3.68 -4.96
C VAL A 85 -18.50 -2.96 -3.69
N GLU A 86 -19.75 -3.16 -3.26
CA GLU A 86 -20.24 -2.60 -2.01
C GLU A 86 -19.73 -3.42 -0.80
N ASN A 87 -19.11 -2.73 0.16
CA ASN A 87 -18.73 -3.34 1.43
C ASN A 87 -18.71 -2.31 2.57
N ASN A 88 -19.80 -2.27 3.33
CA ASN A 88 -20.02 -1.27 4.38
C ASN A 88 -19.29 -1.60 5.70
N SER A 89 -18.86 -2.85 5.90
CA SER A 89 -18.18 -3.30 7.12
C SER A 89 -16.66 -3.41 6.98
N PHE A 90 -16.12 -3.30 5.75
CA PHE A 90 -14.69 -3.37 5.52
C PHE A 90 -13.94 -2.19 6.15
N ASP A 91 -12.93 -2.48 6.95
CA ASP A 91 -12.04 -1.50 7.55
C ASP A 91 -10.60 -1.76 7.10
N TYR A 92 -10.03 -0.74 6.45
CA TYR A 92 -8.64 -0.71 6.01
C TYR A 92 -7.98 0.62 6.41
N SER A 93 -8.33 1.11 7.61
CA SER A 93 -7.80 2.35 8.18
C SER A 93 -6.26 2.37 8.28
N PHE A 94 -5.66 1.19 8.34
CA PHE A 94 -4.21 1.00 8.23
C PHE A 94 -3.90 0.10 7.06
N LYS A 95 -2.69 0.25 6.53
CA LYS A 95 -2.17 -0.60 5.47
C LYS A 95 -1.75 -1.96 6.05
N PHE A 96 -2.74 -2.79 6.33
CA PHE A 96 -2.56 -4.12 6.90
C PHE A 96 -1.92 -5.07 5.91
N GLU A 97 -1.09 -5.99 6.41
CA GLU A 97 -0.51 -7.06 5.61
C GLU A 97 -1.54 -8.11 5.19
N ASP A 98 -2.54 -8.39 6.04
CA ASP A 98 -3.65 -9.29 5.68
C ASP A 98 -4.57 -8.60 4.65
N ARG A 99 -4.60 -9.17 3.44
CA ARG A 99 -5.38 -8.69 2.31
C ARG A 99 -6.52 -9.63 1.92
N LYS A 100 -6.84 -10.64 2.74
CA LYS A 100 -7.81 -11.70 2.39
C LYS A 100 -9.17 -11.16 1.94
N GLU A 101 -9.72 -10.15 2.63
CA GLU A 101 -11.01 -9.59 2.24
C GLU A 101 -10.94 -8.78 0.93
N LEU A 102 -9.84 -8.05 0.68
CA LEU A 102 -9.61 -7.38 -0.61
C LEU A 102 -9.54 -8.41 -1.75
N ASP A 103 -8.74 -9.46 -1.56
CA ASP A 103 -8.53 -10.52 -2.56
C ASP A 103 -9.84 -11.28 -2.83
N LYS A 104 -10.62 -11.55 -1.77
CA LYS A 104 -11.95 -12.16 -1.87
C LYS A 104 -12.96 -11.29 -2.61
N MET A 105 -12.99 -9.98 -2.35
CA MET A 105 -13.85 -9.05 -3.09
C MET A 105 -13.49 -9.02 -4.57
N LYS A 106 -12.19 -8.93 -4.88
CA LYS A 106 -11.66 -8.93 -6.25
C LYS A 106 -11.99 -10.23 -7.00
N MET A 107 -11.74 -11.38 -6.37
CA MET A 107 -12.06 -12.69 -6.95
C MET A 107 -13.56 -12.87 -7.24
N LYS A 108 -14.44 -12.37 -6.36
CA LYS A 108 -15.90 -12.44 -6.58
C LYS A 108 -16.38 -11.49 -7.67
N ALA A 109 -15.74 -10.34 -7.81
CA ALA A 109 -16.10 -9.32 -8.80
C ALA A 109 -15.94 -9.84 -10.23
N LYS A 110 -14.94 -10.71 -10.48
CA LYS A 110 -14.53 -11.17 -11.82
C LYS A 110 -14.15 -10.01 -12.74
N ALA A 111 -13.34 -9.09 -12.22
CA ALA A 111 -12.76 -7.95 -12.93
C ALA A 111 -11.27 -7.87 -12.60
N GLU A 112 -10.50 -7.19 -13.43
CA GLU A 112 -9.07 -6.97 -13.21
C GLU A 112 -8.81 -6.09 -12.00
N GLU A 113 -9.72 -5.16 -11.67
CA GLU A 113 -9.70 -4.40 -10.43
C GLU A 113 -11.11 -4.09 -9.91
N ILE A 114 -11.20 -3.75 -8.63
CA ILE A 114 -12.44 -3.33 -7.98
C ILE A 114 -12.35 -1.87 -7.55
N ILE A 115 -13.50 -1.23 -7.42
CA ILE A 115 -13.66 0.04 -6.72
C ILE A 115 -14.60 -0.23 -5.56
N ILE A 116 -14.13 0.03 -4.34
CA ILE A 116 -14.87 -0.26 -3.13
C ILE A 116 -15.85 0.89 -2.88
N VAL A 117 -17.13 0.53 -2.73
CA VAL A 117 -18.21 1.44 -2.35
C VAL A 117 -18.53 1.19 -0.89
N LYS A 118 -18.38 2.22 -0.06
CA LYS A 118 -18.67 2.15 1.38
C LYS A 118 -19.67 3.22 1.75
N ASN A 119 -20.82 2.81 2.27
CA ASN A 119 -21.94 3.68 2.64
C ASN A 119 -22.32 4.64 1.51
N ASN A 120 -22.44 4.12 0.28
CA ASN A 120 -22.73 4.90 -0.94
C ASN A 120 -21.65 5.94 -1.33
N HIS A 121 -20.42 5.82 -0.81
CA HIS A 121 -19.27 6.64 -1.20
C HIS A 121 -18.25 5.79 -1.95
N ILE A 122 -17.66 6.35 -3.01
CA ILE A 122 -16.48 5.75 -3.64
C ILE A 122 -15.29 5.95 -2.71
N THR A 123 -14.51 4.90 -2.51
CA THR A 123 -13.31 4.93 -1.67
C THR A 123 -12.08 4.59 -2.50
N ASP A 124 -11.60 3.37 -2.39
CA ASP A 124 -10.33 2.93 -2.93
C ASP A 124 -10.52 1.74 -3.88
N THR A 125 -9.47 1.43 -4.64
CA THR A 125 -9.35 0.12 -5.29
C THR A 125 -8.77 -0.90 -4.32
N SER A 126 -8.49 -2.12 -4.76
CA SER A 126 -7.81 -3.10 -3.89
C SER A 126 -6.38 -2.68 -3.51
N PHE A 127 -5.71 -1.80 -4.26
CA PHE A 127 -4.32 -1.43 -3.97
C PHE A 127 -3.96 0.05 -4.16
N SER A 128 -4.88 0.89 -4.61
CA SER A 128 -4.66 2.31 -4.88
C SER A 128 -5.82 3.17 -4.39
N ASN A 129 -5.54 4.43 -4.07
CA ASN A 129 -6.57 5.47 -4.04
C ASN A 129 -7.06 5.77 -5.47
N ILE A 130 -8.10 6.60 -5.59
CA ILE A 130 -8.74 6.95 -6.86
C ILE A 130 -8.68 8.47 -7.04
N LEU A 131 -8.29 8.92 -8.24
CA LEU A 131 -8.33 10.32 -8.63
C LEU A 131 -9.38 10.51 -9.73
N PHE A 132 -10.28 11.48 -9.54
CA PHE A 132 -11.26 11.91 -10.53
C PHE A 132 -10.86 13.27 -11.11
N LEU A 133 -10.69 13.35 -12.43
CA LEU A 133 -10.47 14.61 -13.13
C LEU A 133 -11.83 15.21 -13.55
N LYS A 134 -12.11 16.44 -13.14
CA LYS A 134 -13.27 17.20 -13.62
C LYS A 134 -12.82 18.59 -14.06
N GLY A 135 -12.85 18.83 -15.37
CA GLY A 135 -12.30 20.05 -15.94
C GLY A 135 -10.79 20.09 -15.77
N LYS A 136 -10.29 20.99 -14.90
CA LYS A 136 -8.86 21.13 -14.57
C LYS A 136 -8.51 20.65 -13.16
N ASP A 137 -9.52 20.25 -12.38
CA ASP A 137 -9.36 19.94 -10.97
C ASP A 137 -9.36 18.43 -10.72
N TRP A 138 -8.50 18.00 -9.81
CA TRP A 138 -8.40 16.63 -9.35
C TRP A 138 -9.09 16.46 -7.99
N PHE A 139 -9.93 15.44 -7.90
CA PHE A 139 -10.66 15.05 -6.69
C PHE A 139 -10.18 13.68 -6.25
N THR A 140 -10.01 13.48 -4.95
CA THR A 140 -9.61 12.21 -4.34
C THR A 140 -10.35 11.97 -3.05
#